data_AF-A0A0M9ZQH9-F1
#
_entry.id   AF-A0A0M9ZQH9-F1
#
_cell.length_a   1.000
_cell.length_b   1.000
_cell.length_c   1.000
_cell.angle_alpha   90.00
_cell.angle_beta   90.00
_cell.angle_gamma   90.00
#
_symmetry.space_group_name_H-M   'P 1'
#
loop_
_entity.id
_entity.type
_entity.pdbx_description
1 polymer ?
#
loop_
_entity_poly.entity_id
_entity_poly.type
_entity_poly.pdbx_seq_one_letter_code
_entity_poly.pdbx_strand_id
1 'polypeptide(L)'
;QRDAQTRARDAKKDLRDAQIDARQAQLSLTDARREATRSLEDMNSRLADAQLDEREAVARQAEGQRALTAARENPGVTPEQLAKLELAYDRATLTLEDQRRTTSRLTEDTKKANKAGVDGSEQVTRAQERIADANGKVTHKARALVQAQKDAKQAGVDGARAVADAQRNLSDAQAEVDKARADGQRQIA
;
A
#
# COMPACT_ATOMS: atom_id res chain seq x y z
N GLN A 1 -16.24 -34.09 -16.86
CA GLN A 1 -15.00 -33.60 -17.53
C GLN A 1 -14.97 -32.09 -17.74
N ARG A 2 -16.06 -31.45 -18.23
CA ARG A 2 -16.11 -29.98 -18.44
C ARG A 2 -15.81 -29.18 -17.17
N ASP A 3 -16.33 -29.60 -16.02
CA ASP A 3 -16.19 -28.85 -14.76
C ASP A 3 -14.75 -28.73 -14.27
N ALA A 4 -13.94 -29.78 -14.41
CA ALA A 4 -12.54 -29.78 -13.95
C ALA A 4 -11.64 -28.93 -14.86
N GLN A 5 -11.90 -28.92 -16.17
CA GLN A 5 -11.20 -28.04 -17.12
C GLN A 5 -11.57 -26.56 -16.90
N THR A 6 -12.84 -26.27 -16.61
CA THR A 6 -13.29 -24.91 -16.24
C THR A 6 -12.58 -24.43 -14.97
N ARG A 7 -12.52 -25.26 -13.92
CA ARG A 7 -11.79 -24.92 -12.68
C ARG A 7 -10.31 -24.60 -12.92
N ALA A 8 -9.64 -25.36 -13.79
CA ALA A 8 -8.24 -25.08 -14.14
C ALA A 8 -8.08 -23.76 -14.91
N ARG A 9 -9.03 -23.44 -15.80
CA ARG A 9 -9.05 -22.16 -16.51
C ARG A 9 -9.28 -20.98 -15.54
N ASP A 10 -10.23 -21.12 -14.63
CA ASP A 10 -10.54 -20.09 -13.64
C ASP A 10 -9.36 -19.86 -12.70
N ALA A 11 -8.73 -20.94 -12.21
CA ALA A 11 -7.52 -20.84 -11.39
C ALA A 11 -6.35 -20.14 -12.13
N LYS A 12 -6.24 -20.31 -13.45
CA LYS A 12 -5.25 -19.59 -14.27
C LYS A 12 -5.56 -18.10 -14.35
N LYS A 13 -6.85 -17.74 -14.51
CA LYS A 13 -7.28 -16.33 -14.49
C LYS A 13 -7.01 -15.70 -13.13
N ASP A 14 -7.37 -16.39 -12.04
CA ASP A 14 -7.11 -15.93 -10.67
C ASP A 14 -5.62 -15.71 -10.39
N LEU A 15 -4.76 -16.61 -10.84
CA LEU A 15 -3.30 -16.45 -10.71
C LEU A 15 -2.82 -15.22 -11.48
N ARG A 16 -3.29 -15.02 -12.71
CA ARG A 16 -2.94 -13.84 -13.51
C ARG A 16 -3.37 -12.56 -12.81
N ASP A 17 -4.60 -12.51 -12.29
CA ASP A 17 -5.13 -11.35 -11.60
C ASP A 17 -4.30 -11.07 -10.32
N ALA A 18 -3.95 -12.09 -9.54
CA ALA A 18 -3.06 -11.95 -8.38
C ALA A 18 -1.64 -11.45 -8.75
N GLN A 19 -1.10 -11.86 -9.90
CA GLN A 19 0.19 -11.37 -10.40
C GLN A 19 0.13 -9.89 -10.81
N ILE A 20 -0.99 -9.45 -11.39
CA ILE A 20 -1.24 -8.04 -11.71
C ILE A 20 -1.29 -7.22 -10.42
N ASP A 21 -2.03 -7.69 -9.42
CA ASP A 21 -2.14 -7.03 -8.11
C ASP A 21 -0.77 -6.90 -7.42
N ALA A 22 0.06 -7.96 -7.46
CA ALA A 22 1.41 -7.93 -6.91
C ALA A 22 2.30 -6.89 -7.60
N ARG A 23 2.23 -6.79 -8.94
CA ARG A 23 2.94 -5.76 -9.69
C ARG A 23 2.45 -4.36 -9.32
N GLN A 24 1.14 -4.17 -9.17
CA GLN A 24 0.59 -2.88 -8.77
C GLN A 24 1.04 -2.50 -7.35
N ALA A 25 1.09 -3.45 -6.42
CA ALA A 25 1.60 -3.23 -5.08
C ALA A 25 3.08 -2.81 -5.07
N GLN A 26 3.91 -3.41 -5.95
CA GLN A 26 5.32 -3.01 -6.13
C GLN A 26 5.46 -1.57 -6.63
N LEU A 27 4.64 -1.16 -7.60
CA LEU A 27 4.60 0.23 -8.08
C LEU A 27 4.18 1.17 -6.94
N SER A 28 3.12 0.82 -6.20
CA SER A 28 2.67 1.60 -5.05
C SER A 28 3.72 1.75 -3.95
N LEU A 29 4.57 0.75 -3.71
CA LEU A 29 5.71 0.90 -2.77
C LEU A 29 6.75 1.87 -3.30
N THR A 30 7.07 1.82 -4.59
CA THR A 30 8.01 2.75 -5.21
C THR A 30 7.50 4.18 -5.11
N ASP A 31 6.22 4.41 -5.38
CA ASP A 31 5.59 5.72 -5.25
C ASP A 31 5.53 6.18 -3.80
N ALA A 32 5.17 5.29 -2.86
CA ALA A 32 5.16 5.59 -1.43
C ALA A 32 6.55 6.02 -0.92
N ARG A 33 7.63 5.38 -1.39
CA ARG A 33 9.01 5.75 -1.05
C ARG A 33 9.38 7.11 -1.62
N ARG A 34 9.00 7.40 -2.86
CA ARG A 34 9.23 8.71 -3.48
C ARG A 34 8.52 9.82 -2.71
N GLU A 35 7.26 9.60 -2.34
CA GLU A 35 6.47 10.56 -1.57
C GLU A 35 7.03 10.76 -0.16
N ALA A 36 7.44 9.68 0.50
CA ALA A 36 8.09 9.75 1.81
C ALA A 36 9.41 10.52 1.76
N THR A 37 10.18 10.38 0.68
CA THR A 37 11.42 11.13 0.47
C THR A 37 11.13 12.63 0.38
N ARG A 38 10.16 13.03 -0.46
CA ARG A 38 9.75 14.43 -0.59
C ARG A 38 9.21 15.00 0.71
N SER A 39 8.38 14.24 1.42
CA SER A 39 7.84 14.68 2.70
C SER A 39 8.95 14.92 3.74
N LEU A 40 10.01 14.09 3.75
CA LEU A 40 11.17 14.32 4.62
C LEU A 40 11.96 15.55 4.21
N GLU A 41 12.20 15.75 2.91
CA GLU A 41 12.87 16.95 2.38
C GLU A 41 12.11 18.24 2.74
N ASP A 42 10.78 18.22 2.57
CA ASP A 42 9.90 19.33 2.93
C ASP A 42 9.92 19.62 4.44
N MET A 43 9.89 18.58 5.29
CA MET A 43 9.99 18.74 6.74
C MET A 43 11.32 19.38 7.16
N ASN A 44 12.44 18.90 6.60
CA ASN A 44 13.75 19.47 6.87
C ASN A 44 13.86 20.93 6.38
N SER A 45 13.29 21.24 5.22
CA SER A 45 13.26 22.62 4.70
C SER A 45 12.44 23.55 5.60
N ARG A 46 11.23 23.13 6.00
CA ARG A 46 10.39 23.90 6.94
C ARG A 46 11.07 24.11 8.29
N LEU A 47 11.83 23.14 8.77
CA LEU A 47 12.60 23.30 10.00
C LEU A 47 13.71 24.35 9.83
N ALA A 48 14.42 24.35 8.71
CA ALA A 48 15.43 25.36 8.42
C ALA A 48 14.82 26.76 8.35
N ASP A 49 13.68 26.91 7.68
CA ASP A 49 12.95 28.18 7.60
C ASP A 49 12.50 28.65 8.99
N ALA A 50 11.89 27.77 9.79
CA ALA A 50 11.45 28.11 11.15
C ALA A 50 12.61 28.55 12.07
N GLN A 51 13.80 27.96 11.91
CA GLN A 51 14.99 28.38 12.64
C GLN A 51 15.46 29.79 12.23
N LEU A 52 15.30 30.16 10.96
CA LEU A 52 15.60 31.52 10.49
C LEU A 52 14.57 32.52 11.02
N ASP A 53 13.29 32.18 10.95
CA ASP A 53 12.19 32.99 11.46
C ASP A 53 12.32 33.24 12.97
N GLU A 54 12.73 32.24 13.75
CA GLU A 54 13.01 32.41 15.17
C GLU A 54 14.15 33.41 15.41
N ARG A 55 15.25 33.32 14.66
CA ARG A 55 16.37 34.26 14.77
C ARG A 55 15.95 35.68 14.41
N GLU A 56 15.12 35.83 13.39
CA GLU A 56 14.57 37.14 13.02
C GLU A 56 13.66 37.69 14.12
N ALA A 57 12.80 36.85 14.71
CA ALA A 57 11.95 37.25 15.83
C ALA A 57 12.77 37.67 17.07
N VAL A 58 13.90 37.01 17.34
CA VAL A 58 14.86 37.44 18.38
C VAL A 58 15.40 38.84 18.06
N ALA A 59 15.82 39.08 16.83
CA ALA A 59 16.35 40.38 16.42
C ALA A 59 15.30 41.50 16.56
N ARG A 60 14.05 41.24 16.14
CA ARG A 60 12.92 42.19 16.23
C ARG A 60 12.56 42.49 17.69
N GLN A 61 12.54 41.49 18.57
CA GLN A 61 12.30 41.71 20.00
C GLN A 61 13.41 42.57 20.64
N ALA A 62 14.67 42.28 20.31
CA ALA A 62 15.80 43.07 20.81
C ALA A 62 15.78 44.52 20.29
N GLU A 63 15.38 44.72 19.03
CA GLU A 63 15.18 46.06 18.46
C GLU A 63 14.05 46.82 19.16
N GLY A 64 12.89 46.19 19.35
CA GLY A 64 11.77 46.77 20.09
C GLY A 64 12.15 47.15 21.52
N GLN A 65 12.95 46.32 22.19
CA GLN A 65 13.46 46.61 23.52
C GLN A 65 14.34 47.87 23.53
N ARG A 66 15.29 47.96 22.60
CA ARG A 66 16.18 49.13 22.47
C ARG A 66 15.39 50.40 22.19
N ALA A 67 14.41 50.34 21.28
CA ALA A 67 13.57 51.49 20.95
C ALA A 67 12.75 51.96 22.15
N LEU A 68 12.18 51.03 22.92
CA LEU A 68 11.44 51.35 24.14
C LEU A 68 12.34 51.97 25.21
N THR A 69 13.53 51.42 25.45
CA THR A 69 14.50 52.01 26.40
C THR A 69 14.90 53.42 25.99
N ALA A 70 15.27 53.63 24.72
CA ALA A 70 15.66 54.95 24.22
C ALA A 70 14.52 55.98 24.32
N ALA A 71 13.27 55.55 24.11
CA ALA A 71 12.10 56.42 24.24
C ALA A 71 11.83 56.83 25.70
N ARG A 72 12.07 55.94 26.67
CA ARG A 72 11.93 56.24 28.11
C ARG A 72 12.97 57.25 28.60
N GLU A 73 14.14 57.28 27.97
CA GLU A 73 15.22 58.20 28.30
C GLU A 73 15.06 59.57 27.61
N ASN A 74 14.12 59.71 26.67
CA ASN A 74 13.91 60.94 25.89
C ASN A 74 12.77 61.79 26.46
N PRO A 75 13.04 63.00 27.00
CA PRO A 75 12.01 63.87 27.57
C PRO A 75 11.02 64.45 26.54
N GLY A 76 11.30 64.33 25.24
CA GLY A 76 10.40 64.77 24.17
C GLY A 76 9.35 63.72 23.74
N VAL A 77 9.38 62.51 24.28
CA VAL A 77 8.44 61.44 23.94
C VAL A 77 7.14 61.59 24.74
N THR A 78 6.00 61.55 24.04
CA THR A 78 4.68 61.64 24.71
C THR A 78 4.28 60.29 25.33
N PRO A 79 3.39 60.28 26.34
CA PRO A 79 2.86 59.04 26.92
C PRO A 79 2.24 58.10 25.87
N GLU A 80 1.54 58.64 24.87
CA GLU A 80 0.93 57.86 23.80
C GLU A 80 1.97 57.20 22.88
N GLN A 81 3.09 57.88 22.62
CA GLN A 81 4.20 57.31 21.85
C GLN A 81 4.87 56.18 22.62
N LEU A 82 5.06 56.36 23.93
CA LEU A 82 5.62 55.33 24.80
C LEU A 82 4.74 54.08 24.83
N ALA A 83 3.42 54.23 25.03
CA ALA A 83 2.48 53.12 25.03
C ALA A 83 2.46 52.33 23.71
N LYS A 84 2.65 53.00 22.57
CA LYS A 84 2.77 52.33 21.26
C LYS A 84 4.03 51.48 21.16
N LEU A 85 5.16 51.96 21.69
CA LEU A 85 6.41 51.20 21.70
C LEU A 85 6.36 50.01 22.66
N GLU A 86 5.71 50.16 23.81
CA GLU A 86 5.44 49.05 24.74
C GLU A 86 4.61 47.96 24.05
N LEU A 87 3.51 48.33 23.40
CA LEU A 87 2.68 47.37 22.65
C LEU A 87 3.46 46.69 21.52
N ALA A 88 4.34 47.42 20.81
CA ALA A 88 5.17 46.85 19.76
C ALA A 88 6.19 45.83 20.32
N TYR A 89 6.81 46.15 21.44
CA TYR A 89 7.72 45.25 22.16
C TYR A 89 7.00 43.98 22.66
N ASP A 90 5.82 44.14 23.26
CA ASP A 90 5.01 43.02 23.74
C ASP A 90 4.59 42.10 22.60
N ARG A 91 4.17 42.67 21.46
CA ARG A 91 3.86 41.89 20.24
C ARG A 91 5.08 41.15 19.70
N ALA A 92 6.25 41.77 19.68
CA ALA A 92 7.49 41.12 19.25
C ALA A 92 7.87 39.97 20.20
N THR A 93 7.67 40.16 21.50
CA THR A 93 7.90 39.13 22.53
C THR A 93 6.96 37.94 22.32
N LEU A 94 5.66 38.17 22.15
CA LEU A 94 4.69 37.12 21.86
C LEU A 94 5.02 36.37 20.56
N THR A 95 5.40 37.11 19.50
CA THR A 95 5.80 36.50 18.22
C THR A 95 7.02 35.60 18.38
N LEU A 96 8.02 36.01 19.17
CA LEU A 96 9.19 35.19 19.46
C LEU A 96 8.83 33.91 20.22
N GLU A 97 7.93 33.99 21.21
CA GLU A 97 7.45 32.81 21.93
C GLU A 97 6.70 31.83 21.02
N ASP A 98 5.87 32.34 20.11
CA ASP A 98 5.19 31.54 19.10
C ASP A 98 6.16 30.84 18.15
N GLN A 99 7.19 31.56 17.68
CA GLN A 99 8.21 30.99 16.82
C GLN A 99 9.02 29.91 17.54
N ARG A 100 9.45 30.16 18.78
CA ARG A 100 10.14 29.16 19.61
C ARG A 100 9.34 27.88 19.78
N ARG A 101 8.03 27.99 20.05
CA ARG A 101 7.13 26.83 20.17
C ARG A 101 7.03 26.07 18.86
N THR A 102 6.91 26.78 17.75
CA THR A 102 6.81 26.19 16.40
C THR A 102 8.10 25.47 16.02
N THR A 103 9.26 26.13 16.15
CA THR A 103 10.58 25.55 15.88
C THR A 103 10.86 24.35 16.77
N SER A 104 10.50 24.39 18.06
CA SER A 104 10.68 23.26 18.98
C SER A 104 9.86 22.03 18.53
N ARG A 105 8.59 22.21 18.16
CA ARG A 105 7.76 21.11 17.64
C ARG A 105 8.32 20.56 16.34
N LEU A 106 8.64 21.43 15.38
CA LEU A 106 9.23 21.03 14.11
C LEU A 106 10.55 20.28 14.30
N THR A 107 11.38 20.68 15.26
CA THR A 107 12.65 20.01 15.58
C THR A 107 12.39 18.58 16.04
N GLU A 108 11.48 18.38 16.99
CA GLU A 108 11.16 17.05 17.52
C GLU A 108 10.52 16.15 16.45
N ASP A 109 9.57 16.67 15.69
CA ASP A 109 8.86 15.90 14.66
C ASP A 109 9.78 15.54 13.50
N THR A 110 10.61 16.49 13.04
CA THR A 110 11.61 16.25 11.98
C THR A 110 12.67 15.27 12.44
N LYS A 111 13.12 15.35 13.71
CA LYS A 111 14.07 14.39 14.27
C LYS A 111 13.49 12.98 14.32
N LYS A 112 12.24 12.82 14.74
CA LYS A 112 11.54 11.52 14.72
C LYS A 112 11.40 11.00 13.30
N ALA A 113 10.99 11.84 12.36
CA ALA A 113 10.81 11.47 10.95
C ALA A 113 12.16 11.07 10.31
N ASN A 114 13.22 11.85 10.51
CA ASN A 114 14.57 11.53 10.03
C ASN A 114 15.11 10.22 10.64
N LYS A 115 14.83 9.97 11.93
CA LYS A 115 15.20 8.71 12.59
C LYS A 115 14.45 7.51 12.01
N ALA A 116 13.16 7.67 11.72
CA ALA A 116 12.35 6.62 11.08
C ALA A 116 12.79 6.38 9.63
N GLY A 117 13.22 7.44 8.94
CA GLY A 117 13.60 7.41 7.54
C GLY A 117 12.41 7.12 6.61
N VAL A 118 12.71 6.94 5.32
CA VAL A 118 11.70 6.67 4.29
C VAL A 118 10.93 5.37 4.58
N ASP A 119 11.65 4.31 4.93
CA ASP A 119 11.04 2.99 5.17
C ASP A 119 10.20 2.93 6.45
N GLY A 120 10.47 3.80 7.43
CA GLY A 120 9.67 3.91 8.65
C GLY A 120 8.42 4.78 8.51
N SER A 121 8.20 5.42 7.36
CA SER A 121 7.02 6.22 7.11
C SER A 121 5.77 5.33 6.99
N GLU A 122 4.65 5.77 7.56
CA GLU A 122 3.42 4.98 7.63
C GLU A 122 2.93 4.51 6.24
N GLN A 123 3.07 5.37 5.23
CA GLN A 123 2.71 5.03 3.85
C GLN A 123 3.59 3.94 3.24
N VAL A 124 4.88 3.92 3.56
CA VAL A 124 5.81 2.87 3.09
C VAL A 124 5.55 1.58 3.82
N THR A 125 5.37 1.60 5.15
CA THR A 125 4.99 0.42 5.94
C THR A 125 3.70 -0.21 5.40
N ARG A 126 2.65 0.57 5.18
CA ARG A 126 1.39 0.06 4.58
C ARG A 126 1.60 -0.50 3.16
N ALA A 127 2.50 0.09 2.37
CA ALA A 127 2.80 -0.42 1.04
C ALA A 127 3.58 -1.75 1.08
N GLN A 128 4.48 -1.90 2.05
CA GLN A 128 5.19 -3.17 2.30
C GLN A 128 4.21 -4.27 2.72
N GLU A 129 3.26 -3.97 3.61
CA GLU A 129 2.20 -4.90 4.01
C GLU A 129 1.35 -5.35 2.80
N ARG A 130 0.96 -4.42 1.92
CA ARG A 130 0.22 -4.75 0.69
C ARG A 130 1.00 -5.67 -0.24
N ILE A 131 2.32 -5.47 -0.36
CA ILE A 131 3.18 -6.37 -1.15
C ILE A 131 3.24 -7.76 -0.52
N ALA A 132 3.36 -7.84 0.80
CA ALA A 132 3.38 -9.13 1.50
C ALA A 132 2.07 -9.90 1.29
N ASP A 133 0.92 -9.22 1.41
CA ASP A 133 -0.41 -9.79 1.14
C ASP A 133 -0.54 -10.24 -0.33
N ALA A 134 -0.15 -9.40 -1.29
CA ALA A 134 -0.22 -9.72 -2.71
C ALA A 134 0.66 -10.93 -3.08
N ASN A 135 1.87 -11.02 -2.53
CA ASN A 135 2.76 -12.18 -2.71
C ASN A 135 2.16 -13.46 -2.09
N GLY A 136 1.49 -13.33 -0.94
CA GLY A 136 0.72 -14.41 -0.31
C GLY A 136 -0.40 -14.91 -1.23
N LYS A 137 -1.16 -14.00 -1.84
CA LYS A 137 -2.21 -14.33 -2.82
C LYS A 137 -1.66 -15.03 -4.05
N VAL A 138 -0.55 -14.54 -4.63
CA VAL A 138 0.11 -15.21 -5.77
C VAL A 138 0.50 -16.65 -5.41
N THR A 139 1.12 -16.84 -4.24
CA THR A 139 1.51 -18.17 -3.76
C THR A 139 0.30 -19.08 -3.59
N HIS A 140 -0.78 -18.58 -3.00
CA HIS A 140 -2.00 -19.34 -2.80
C HIS A 140 -2.65 -19.73 -4.14
N LYS A 141 -2.81 -18.78 -5.07
CA LYS A 141 -3.42 -19.02 -6.39
C LYS A 141 -2.56 -19.94 -7.26
N ALA A 142 -1.23 -19.88 -7.15
CA ALA A 142 -0.33 -20.80 -7.84
C ALA A 142 -0.55 -22.25 -7.35
N ARG A 143 -0.66 -22.46 -6.03
CA ARG A 143 -0.98 -23.79 -5.47
C ARG A 143 -2.35 -24.28 -5.92
N ALA A 144 -3.36 -23.39 -5.92
CA ALA A 144 -4.70 -23.72 -6.39
C ALA A 144 -4.72 -24.13 -7.86
N LEU A 145 -3.96 -23.46 -8.72
CA LEU A 145 -3.82 -23.83 -10.13
C LEU A 145 -3.17 -25.21 -10.30
N VAL A 146 -2.09 -25.50 -9.56
CA VAL A 146 -1.45 -26.83 -9.58
C VAL A 146 -2.44 -27.92 -9.16
N GLN A 147 -3.24 -27.68 -8.13
CA GLN A 147 -4.26 -28.65 -7.70
C GLN A 147 -5.34 -28.83 -8.77
N ALA A 148 -5.89 -27.74 -9.32
CA ALA A 148 -6.90 -27.81 -10.37
C ALA A 148 -6.41 -28.55 -11.63
N GLN A 149 -5.13 -28.39 -11.99
CA GLN A 149 -4.51 -29.13 -13.09
C GLN A 149 -4.41 -30.63 -12.81
N LYS A 150 -4.05 -31.03 -11.58
CA LYS A 150 -4.03 -32.44 -11.17
C LYS A 150 -5.42 -33.05 -11.24
N ASP A 151 -6.42 -32.36 -10.71
CA ASP A 151 -7.82 -32.82 -10.72
C ASP A 151 -8.36 -32.95 -12.15
N ALA A 152 -8.05 -31.98 -13.03
CA ALA A 152 -8.41 -32.05 -14.44
C ALA A 152 -7.77 -33.23 -15.17
N LYS A 153 -6.49 -33.52 -14.88
CA LYS A 153 -5.80 -34.68 -15.44
C LYS A 153 -6.43 -35.99 -14.97
N GLN A 154 -6.73 -36.11 -13.67
CA GLN A 154 -7.35 -37.29 -13.09
C GLN A 154 -8.74 -37.54 -13.69
N ALA A 155 -9.59 -36.51 -13.75
CA ALA A 155 -10.91 -36.60 -14.38
C ALA A 155 -10.85 -36.96 -15.89
N GLY A 156 -9.76 -36.58 -16.58
CA GLY A 156 -9.47 -37.01 -17.94
C GLY A 156 -9.23 -38.52 -18.03
N VAL A 157 -8.35 -39.05 -17.18
CA VAL A 157 -8.03 -40.49 -17.10
C VAL A 157 -9.27 -41.31 -16.74
N ASP A 158 -10.03 -40.89 -15.73
CA ASP A 158 -11.21 -41.63 -15.27
C ASP A 158 -12.32 -41.63 -16.31
N GLY A 159 -12.53 -40.52 -17.02
CA GLY A 159 -13.47 -40.49 -18.13
C GLY A 159 -13.04 -41.36 -19.32
N ALA A 160 -11.75 -41.40 -19.65
CA ALA A 160 -11.25 -42.29 -20.71
C ALA A 160 -11.44 -43.77 -20.34
N ARG A 161 -11.20 -44.15 -19.08
CA ARG A 161 -11.49 -45.49 -18.56
C ARG A 161 -12.97 -45.82 -18.67
N ALA A 162 -13.85 -44.92 -18.21
CA ALA A 162 -15.30 -45.14 -18.29
C ALA A 162 -15.81 -45.31 -19.73
N VAL A 163 -15.23 -44.58 -20.69
CA VAL A 163 -15.55 -44.76 -22.12
C VAL A 163 -15.06 -46.12 -22.62
N ALA A 164 -13.83 -46.53 -22.28
CA ALA A 164 -13.30 -47.84 -22.67
C ALA A 164 -14.12 -48.99 -22.06
N ASP A 165 -14.55 -48.86 -20.81
CA ASP A 165 -15.43 -49.82 -20.14
C ASP A 165 -16.80 -49.89 -20.83
N ALA A 166 -17.39 -48.75 -21.17
CA ALA A 166 -18.65 -48.69 -21.90
C ALA A 166 -18.55 -49.31 -23.30
N GLN A 167 -17.44 -49.12 -24.01
CA GLN A 167 -17.18 -49.74 -25.31
C GLN A 167 -17.06 -51.26 -25.21
N ARG A 168 -16.38 -51.78 -24.18
CA ARG A 168 -16.30 -53.22 -23.93
C ARG A 168 -17.68 -53.81 -23.64
N ASN A 169 -18.42 -53.22 -22.71
CA ASN A 169 -19.77 -53.67 -22.36
C ASN A 169 -20.73 -53.64 -23.57
N LEU A 170 -20.62 -52.65 -24.44
CA LEU A 170 -21.40 -52.58 -25.68
C LEU A 170 -21.03 -53.70 -26.64
N SER A 171 -19.73 -53.97 -26.82
CA SER A 171 -19.25 -55.08 -27.65
C SER A 171 -19.73 -56.43 -27.13
N ASP A 172 -19.67 -56.64 -25.82
CA ASP A 172 -20.14 -57.87 -25.17
C ASP A 172 -21.65 -58.04 -25.34
N ALA A 173 -22.43 -56.98 -25.12
CA ALA A 173 -23.87 -57.00 -25.33
C ALA A 173 -24.24 -57.30 -26.80
N GLN A 174 -23.50 -56.75 -27.76
CA GLN A 174 -23.72 -57.02 -29.18
C GLN A 174 -23.44 -58.50 -29.51
N ALA A 175 -22.35 -59.06 -28.98
CA ALA A 175 -22.01 -60.47 -29.17
C ALA A 175 -23.07 -61.42 -28.58
N GLU A 176 -23.62 -61.10 -27.42
CA GLU A 176 -24.70 -61.89 -26.80
C GLU A 176 -26.01 -61.80 -27.58
N VAL A 177 -26.36 -60.62 -28.12
CA VAL A 177 -27.52 -60.48 -29.02
C VAL A 177 -27.34 -61.31 -30.29
N ASP A 178 -26.15 -61.33 -30.87
CA ASP A 178 -25.86 -62.08 -32.10
C ASP A 178 -25.89 -63.60 -31.84
N LYS A 179 -25.38 -64.07 -30.70
CA LYS A 179 -25.54 -65.47 -30.26
C LYS A 179 -27.00 -65.84 -30.07
N ALA A 180 -27.77 -65.02 -29.34
CA ALA A 180 -29.18 -65.27 -29.11
C ALA A 180 -29.99 -65.35 -30.42
N ARG A 181 -29.65 -64.52 -31.42
CA ARG A 181 -30.23 -64.60 -32.77
C ARG A 181 -29.87 -65.90 -33.48
N ALA A 182 -28.60 -66.30 -33.45
CA ALA A 182 -28.15 -67.53 -34.08
C ALA A 182 -28.79 -68.77 -33.46
N ASP A 183 -28.97 -68.78 -32.14
CA ASP A 183 -29.60 -69.89 -31.42
C ASP A 183 -31.12 -69.93 -31.65
N GLY A 184 -31.77 -68.76 -31.70
CA GLY A 184 -33.17 -68.65 -32.09
C GLY A 184 -33.43 -69.14 -33.53
N GLN A 185 -32.55 -68.81 -34.48
CA GLN A 185 -32.65 -69.31 -35.85
C GLN A 185 -32.48 -70.83 -35.95
N ARG A 186 -31.66 -71.44 -35.08
CA ARG A 186 -31.47 -72.90 -35.02
C ARG A 186 -32.65 -73.66 -34.42
N GLN A 187 -33.50 -73.01 -33.62
CA GLN A 187 -34.70 -73.65 -33.03
C GLN A 187 -35.93 -73.63 -33.95
N ILE A 188 -35.90 -72.85 -35.03
CA ILE A 188 -37.04 -72.66 -35.95
C ILE A 188 -36.86 -73.50 -37.25
N ALA A 189 -35.67 -74.03 -37.50
CA ALA A 189 -35.35 -74.95 -38.62
C ALA A 189 -35.42 -76.41 -38.16
#